data_AF-A0A0V0QUQ0-F1
#
_entry.id   AF-A0A0V0QUQ0-F1
#
_cell.length_a   1.000
_cell.length_b   1.000
_cell.length_c   1.000
_cell.angle_alpha   90.00
_cell.angle_beta   90.00
_cell.angle_gamma   90.00
#
_symmetry.space_group_name_H-M   'P 1'
#
loop_
_entity.id
_entity.type
_entity.pdbx_description
1 polymer ?
#
loop_
_entity_poly.entity_id
_entity_poly.type
_entity_poly.pdbx_seq_one_letter_code
_entity_poly.pdbx_strand_id
1 'polypeptide(L)'
;MEQEKVQNNINNNQKEEQIGEVVKKIKENEVNAENIQETLVEQIENQKESQQQNLQNQDNQQQEQGEQQKKEQDEENVKKQLQEQLLKSNKLNEVPENKRDNIMKYGDMVIMYIKADQIRQIKLEEGKEEGCNYGMYPHSYFVGKPFGAKIHSRGKGGYVLGLRPTPSLLTSSLPHKTQIIYHQDCATIIFKLNIVPGSKVIESGTGSGSLSQSILSVLQDKGHLYTFEFNEERVQNGKQFFEKIGYKNVDVIHRDAIGEGFLNKEGENYDVLNSDAVFLDLPAPWKAIKHAKDVLRKGGKVACYSPCIEQCQRNVDELWRLGFIDVHTIEVVQRVHERQFQEFKKAFEVNEINVKRKREEFMDISDNMQFQNKQFVSSFGLSYGHTAYLTFAMLP
;
A
#
# COMPACT_ATOMS: atom_id res chain seq x y z
N MET A 1 -138.87 31.69 44.86
CA MET A 1 -137.67 32.50 44.54
C MET A 1 -137.02 32.92 45.86
N GLU A 2 -136.28 32.07 46.56
CA GLU A 2 -134.80 32.09 46.49
C GLU A 2 -134.16 30.77 46.94
N GLN A 3 -134.93 29.67 47.01
CA GLN A 3 -134.38 28.33 47.25
C GLN A 3 -133.41 27.87 46.14
N GLU A 4 -133.46 28.49 44.95
CA GLU A 4 -132.47 28.25 43.87
C GLU A 4 -131.13 28.97 44.05
N LYS A 5 -131.03 30.02 44.88
CA LYS A 5 -129.75 30.74 45.07
C LYS A 5 -128.78 30.00 45.99
N VAL A 6 -129.28 29.18 46.91
CA VAL A 6 -128.42 28.44 47.85
C VAL A 6 -127.75 27.23 47.18
N GLN A 7 -128.44 26.54 46.28
CA GLN A 7 -127.89 25.35 45.61
C GLN A 7 -126.78 25.69 44.61
N ASN A 8 -126.85 26.85 43.94
CA ASN A 8 -125.82 27.28 42.97
C ASN A 8 -124.50 27.68 43.63
N ASN A 9 -124.52 28.24 44.85
CA ASN A 9 -123.27 28.61 45.54
C ASN A 9 -122.49 27.38 46.06
N ILE A 10 -123.19 26.31 46.45
CA ILE A 10 -122.52 25.08 46.92
C ILE A 10 -121.76 24.40 45.77
N ASN A 11 -122.31 24.42 44.54
CA ASN A 11 -121.67 23.83 43.37
C ASN A 11 -120.42 24.61 42.89
N ASN A 12 -120.35 25.93 43.10
CA ASN A 12 -119.17 26.70 42.70
C ASN A 12 -117.99 26.49 43.64
N ASN A 13 -118.22 26.42 44.95
CA ASN A 13 -117.14 26.16 45.91
C ASN A 13 -116.52 24.77 45.72
N GLN A 14 -117.31 23.74 45.40
CA GLN A 14 -116.78 22.39 45.14
C GLN A 14 -115.94 22.31 43.85
N LYS A 15 -116.22 23.16 42.86
CA LYS A 15 -115.41 23.25 41.63
C LYS A 15 -114.08 23.95 41.86
N GLU A 16 -114.04 25.01 42.65
CA GLU A 16 -112.80 25.74 42.95
C GLU A 16 -111.81 24.87 43.76
N GLU A 17 -112.31 24.05 44.69
CA GLU A 17 -111.48 23.15 45.49
C GLU A 17 -110.85 22.03 44.63
N GLN A 18 -111.62 21.46 43.69
CA GLN A 18 -111.10 20.47 42.73
C GLN A 18 -110.05 21.05 41.76
N ILE A 19 -110.22 22.29 41.31
CA ILE A 19 -109.23 22.97 40.45
C ILE A 19 -107.94 23.23 41.24
N GLY A 20 -108.03 23.62 42.51
CA GLY A 20 -106.88 23.83 43.40
C GLY A 20 -106.00 22.57 43.55
N GLU A 21 -106.62 21.40 43.74
CA GLU A 21 -105.87 20.14 43.84
C GLU A 21 -105.19 19.72 42.52
N VAL A 22 -105.86 19.96 41.38
CA VAL A 22 -105.29 19.65 40.05
C VAL A 22 -104.08 20.56 39.75
N VAL A 23 -104.17 21.86 40.03
CA VAL A 23 -103.07 22.81 39.82
C VAL A 23 -101.86 22.45 40.70
N LYS A 24 -102.09 21.98 41.93
CA LYS A 24 -101.01 21.55 42.82
C LYS A 24 -100.27 20.32 42.29
N LYS A 25 -101.01 19.32 41.79
CA LYS A 25 -100.42 18.12 41.14
C LYS A 25 -99.66 18.45 39.86
N ILE A 26 -100.11 19.42 39.07
CA ILE A 26 -99.39 19.86 37.86
C ILE A 26 -98.05 20.49 38.24
N LYS A 27 -98.03 21.38 39.25
CA LYS A 27 -96.79 22.01 39.71
C LYS A 27 -95.79 21.01 40.32
N GLU A 28 -96.27 20.03 41.08
CA GLU A 28 -95.41 18.96 41.62
C GLU A 28 -94.79 18.10 40.51
N ASN A 29 -95.53 17.82 39.43
CA ASN A 29 -95.02 17.08 38.28
C ASN A 29 -94.02 17.89 37.43
N GLU A 30 -94.22 19.21 37.27
CA GLU A 30 -93.26 20.09 36.58
C GLU A 30 -91.91 20.15 37.31
N VAL A 31 -91.92 20.32 38.64
CA VAL A 31 -90.70 20.33 39.46
C VAL A 31 -89.97 18.98 39.40
N ASN A 32 -90.72 17.87 39.36
CA ASN A 32 -90.12 16.54 39.27
C ASN A 32 -89.50 16.29 37.88
N ALA A 33 -90.10 16.84 36.82
CA ALA A 33 -89.56 16.76 35.46
C ALA A 33 -88.26 17.58 35.32
N GLU A 34 -88.19 18.79 35.89
CA GLU A 34 -86.97 19.62 35.90
C GLU A 34 -85.82 18.93 36.64
N ASN A 35 -86.08 18.35 37.82
CA ASN A 35 -85.06 17.61 38.58
C ASN A 35 -84.52 16.38 37.82
N ILE A 36 -85.40 15.63 37.14
CA ILE A 36 -84.99 14.49 36.31
C ILE A 36 -84.12 14.96 35.13
N GLN A 37 -84.45 16.11 34.54
CA GLN A 37 -83.73 16.69 33.43
C GLN A 37 -82.33 17.17 33.85
N GLU A 38 -82.20 17.85 35.01
CA GLU A 38 -80.90 18.22 35.58
C GLU A 38 -80.04 16.99 35.90
N THR A 39 -80.62 15.96 36.51
CA THR A 39 -79.89 14.72 36.85
C THR A 39 -79.40 13.99 35.60
N LEU A 40 -80.20 13.97 34.52
CA LEU A 40 -79.82 13.38 33.23
C LEU A 40 -78.70 14.17 32.54
N VAL A 41 -78.75 15.51 32.60
CA VAL A 41 -77.69 16.37 32.04
C VAL A 41 -76.37 16.12 32.76
N GLU A 42 -76.38 16.07 34.09
CA GLU A 42 -75.18 15.80 34.89
C GLU A 42 -74.60 14.39 34.62
N GLN A 43 -75.46 13.38 34.43
CA GLN A 43 -75.02 12.05 34.04
C GLN A 43 -74.39 12.00 32.64
N ILE A 44 -74.94 12.77 31.68
CA ILE A 44 -74.40 12.85 30.31
C ILE A 44 -73.06 13.60 30.31
N GLU A 45 -72.91 14.67 31.08
CA GLU A 45 -71.64 15.40 31.20
C GLU A 45 -70.55 14.53 31.82
N ASN A 46 -70.84 13.80 32.90
CA ASN A 46 -69.91 12.86 33.50
C ASN A 46 -69.52 11.71 32.54
N GLN A 47 -70.45 11.22 31.72
CA GLN A 47 -70.14 10.23 30.67
C GLN A 47 -69.26 10.81 29.55
N LYS A 48 -69.45 12.08 29.18
CA LYS A 48 -68.62 12.74 28.18
C LYS A 48 -67.21 13.00 28.69
N GLU A 49 -67.05 13.44 29.94
CA GLU A 49 -65.73 13.67 30.54
C GLU A 49 -64.94 12.35 30.67
N SER A 50 -65.58 11.28 31.14
CA SER A 50 -64.94 9.96 31.22
C SER A 50 -64.58 9.39 29.83
N GLN A 51 -65.38 9.63 28.80
CA GLN A 51 -65.02 9.27 27.42
C GLN A 51 -63.84 10.10 26.89
N GLN A 52 -63.80 11.41 27.15
CA GLN A 52 -62.68 12.27 26.74
C GLN A 52 -61.37 11.88 27.44
N GLN A 53 -61.41 11.57 28.74
CA GLN A 53 -60.23 11.09 29.47
C GLN A 53 -59.75 9.73 28.93
N ASN A 54 -60.66 8.81 28.59
CA ASN A 54 -60.28 7.54 27.98
C ASN A 54 -59.65 7.71 26.59
N LEU A 55 -60.18 8.62 25.76
CA LEU A 55 -59.60 8.94 24.45
C LEU A 55 -58.19 9.55 24.59
N GLN A 56 -58.00 10.51 25.50
CA GLN A 56 -56.68 11.10 25.77
C GLN A 56 -55.67 10.08 26.31
N ASN A 57 -56.09 9.16 27.18
CA ASN A 57 -55.21 8.11 27.69
C ASN A 57 -54.83 7.09 26.60
N GLN A 58 -55.74 6.76 25.68
CA GLN A 58 -55.42 5.91 24.53
C GLN A 58 -54.46 6.59 23.56
N ASP A 59 -54.64 7.87 23.27
CA ASP A 59 -53.73 8.63 22.40
C ASP A 59 -52.33 8.74 23.02
N ASN A 60 -52.23 9.00 24.34
CA ASN A 60 -50.95 9.05 25.04
C ASN A 60 -50.25 7.68 25.06
N GLN A 61 -50.97 6.58 25.29
CA GLN A 61 -50.39 5.24 25.23
C GLN A 61 -49.92 4.86 23.82
N GLN A 62 -50.65 5.26 22.78
CA GLN A 62 -50.22 5.03 21.39
C GLN A 62 -48.99 5.88 21.02
N GLN A 63 -48.91 7.12 21.51
CA GLN A 63 -47.72 7.97 21.31
C GLN A 63 -46.50 7.41 22.05
N GLU A 64 -46.64 6.97 23.30
CA GLU A 64 -45.52 6.37 24.07
C GLU A 64 -45.05 5.05 23.45
N GLN A 65 -45.97 4.20 22.98
CA GLN A 65 -45.61 2.97 22.26
C GLN A 65 -44.93 3.26 20.93
N GLY A 66 -45.40 4.29 20.20
CA GLY A 66 -44.76 4.75 18.97
C GLY A 66 -43.35 5.30 19.20
N GLU A 67 -43.14 6.07 20.27
CA GLU A 67 -41.81 6.58 20.65
C GLU A 67 -40.86 5.47 21.12
N GLN A 68 -41.36 4.47 21.87
CA GLN A 68 -40.55 3.32 22.27
C GLN A 68 -40.16 2.46 21.07
N GLN A 69 -41.08 2.15 20.16
CA GLN A 69 -40.77 1.40 18.93
C GLN A 69 -39.81 2.17 18.03
N LYS A 70 -39.93 3.50 17.96
CA LYS A 70 -39.02 4.34 17.18
C LYS A 70 -37.62 4.38 17.81
N LYS A 71 -37.52 4.46 19.14
CA LYS A 71 -36.23 4.35 19.86
C LYS A 71 -35.59 2.97 19.67
N GLU A 72 -36.36 1.89 19.72
CA GLU A 72 -35.86 0.54 19.47
C GLU A 72 -35.38 0.36 18.03
N GLN A 73 -36.14 0.88 17.05
CA GLN A 73 -35.71 0.88 15.64
C GLN A 73 -34.47 1.74 15.40
N ASP A 74 -34.38 2.90 16.03
CA ASP A 74 -33.21 3.78 15.94
C ASP A 74 -31.98 3.12 16.59
N GLU A 75 -32.13 2.47 17.74
CA GLU A 75 -31.06 1.68 18.35
C GLU A 75 -30.62 0.49 17.48
N GLU A 76 -31.56 -0.22 16.86
CA GLU A 76 -31.25 -1.35 15.98
C GLU A 76 -30.54 -0.86 14.69
N ASN A 77 -30.95 0.29 14.15
CA ASN A 77 -30.31 0.92 13.01
C ASN A 77 -28.89 1.40 13.36
N VAL A 78 -28.70 2.02 14.53
CA VAL A 78 -27.37 2.42 15.01
C VAL A 78 -26.48 1.19 15.23
N LYS A 79 -27.01 0.10 15.80
CA LYS A 79 -26.28 -1.17 15.95
C LYS A 79 -25.88 -1.76 14.60
N LYS A 80 -26.77 -1.77 13.61
CA LYS A 80 -26.45 -2.20 12.23
C LYS A 80 -25.39 -1.33 11.58
N GLN A 81 -25.48 -0.01 11.75
CA GLN A 81 -24.47 0.93 11.23
C GLN A 81 -23.10 0.74 11.90
N LEU A 82 -23.05 0.55 13.22
CA LEU A 82 -21.81 0.23 13.93
C LEU A 82 -21.25 -1.12 13.49
N GLN A 83 -22.10 -2.12 13.29
CA GLN A 83 -21.67 -3.45 12.84
C GLN A 83 -21.12 -3.40 11.41
N GLU A 84 -21.73 -2.63 10.51
CA GLU A 84 -21.19 -2.38 9.17
C GLU A 84 -19.88 -1.57 9.21
N GLN A 85 -19.77 -0.58 10.08
CA GLN A 85 -18.54 0.18 10.28
C GLN A 85 -17.41 -0.70 10.84
N LEU A 86 -17.72 -1.59 11.78
CA LEU A 86 -16.79 -2.60 12.33
C LEU A 86 -16.38 -3.62 11.26
N LEU A 87 -17.30 -4.03 10.39
CA LEU A 87 -16.99 -4.93 9.27
C LEU A 87 -16.11 -4.23 8.22
N LYS A 88 -16.35 -2.95 7.94
CA LYS A 88 -15.52 -2.12 7.07
C LYS A 88 -14.14 -1.86 7.68
N SER A 89 -14.04 -1.59 8.98
CA SER A 89 -12.76 -1.40 9.68
C SER A 89 -11.95 -2.70 9.74
N ASN A 90 -12.60 -3.85 9.91
CA ASN A 90 -11.93 -5.15 9.85
C ASN A 90 -11.45 -5.48 8.43
N LYS A 91 -12.20 -5.12 7.38
CA LYS A 91 -11.73 -5.20 5.99
C LYS A 91 -10.60 -4.21 5.65
N LEU A 92 -10.50 -3.08 6.37
CA LEU A 92 -9.38 -2.14 6.26
C LEU A 92 -8.13 -2.61 7.03
N ASN A 93 -8.30 -3.45 8.04
CA ASN A 93 -7.20 -4.08 8.81
C ASN A 93 -6.76 -5.43 8.24
N GLU A 94 -7.53 -6.04 7.34
CA GLU A 94 -7.00 -6.98 6.36
C GLU A 94 -6.18 -6.20 5.33
N VAL A 95 -5.01 -5.73 5.75
CA VAL A 95 -3.89 -5.70 4.81
C VAL A 95 -3.86 -7.12 4.26
N PRO A 96 -4.09 -7.36 2.95
CA PRO A 96 -3.95 -8.70 2.42
C PRO A 96 -2.56 -9.14 2.84
N GLU A 97 -2.48 -10.13 3.73
CA GLU A 97 -1.22 -10.78 4.04
C GLU A 97 -0.79 -11.36 2.72
N ASN A 98 0.00 -10.57 1.99
CA ASN A 98 0.71 -10.98 0.79
C ASN A 98 1.86 -11.86 1.29
N LYS A 99 1.52 -12.91 2.05
CA LYS A 99 2.41 -13.96 2.51
C LYS A 99 2.78 -14.73 1.27
N ARG A 100 3.74 -14.16 0.52
CA ARG A 100 4.50 -14.88 -0.49
C ARG A 100 4.88 -16.21 0.14
N ASP A 101 4.54 -17.30 -0.52
CA ASP A 101 4.89 -18.63 -0.05
C ASP A 101 6.37 -18.63 0.30
N ASN A 102 6.65 -18.95 1.57
CA ASN A 102 8.01 -18.90 2.08
C ASN A 102 8.74 -20.22 1.88
N ILE A 103 8.07 -21.27 1.41
CA ILE A 103 8.66 -22.57 1.16
C ILE A 103 9.20 -22.62 -0.27
N MET A 104 10.46 -23.00 -0.43
CA MET A 104 11.08 -23.22 -1.73
C MET A 104 10.50 -24.45 -2.42
N LYS A 105 10.20 -24.33 -3.70
CA LYS A 105 9.66 -25.39 -4.56
C LYS A 105 10.45 -25.53 -5.85
N TYR A 106 10.28 -26.65 -6.54
CA TYR A 106 10.77 -26.76 -7.91
C TYR A 106 10.09 -25.71 -8.80
N GLY A 107 10.86 -25.13 -9.71
CA GLY A 107 10.50 -23.98 -10.52
C GLY A 107 10.88 -22.64 -9.90
N ASP A 108 11.08 -22.56 -8.57
CA ASP A 108 11.45 -21.31 -7.92
C ASP A 108 12.88 -20.89 -8.27
N MET A 109 13.04 -19.58 -8.43
CA MET A 109 14.34 -18.94 -8.44
C MET A 109 14.83 -18.73 -7.00
N VAL A 110 16.06 -19.14 -6.74
CA VAL A 110 16.70 -19.06 -5.42
C VAL A 110 18.08 -18.41 -5.58
N ILE A 111 18.41 -17.53 -4.65
CA ILE A 111 19.78 -17.03 -4.49
C ILE A 111 20.51 -17.99 -3.55
N MET A 112 21.43 -18.76 -4.11
CA MET A 112 22.39 -19.54 -3.33
C MET A 112 23.49 -18.60 -2.84
N TYR A 113 23.33 -18.12 -1.61
CA TYR A 113 24.28 -17.24 -0.95
C TYR A 113 25.35 -18.07 -0.24
N ILE A 114 26.56 -18.02 -0.79
CA ILE A 114 27.72 -18.78 -0.31
C ILE A 114 28.52 -17.92 0.66
N LYS A 115 28.87 -16.70 0.23
CA LYS A 115 29.50 -15.63 1.01
C LYS A 115 29.27 -14.29 0.31
N ALA A 116 29.68 -13.18 0.92
CA ALA A 116 29.37 -11.83 0.44
C ALA A 116 29.81 -11.56 -1.03
N ASP A 117 30.93 -12.15 -1.45
CA ASP A 117 31.50 -12.04 -2.80
C ASP A 117 31.16 -13.22 -3.72
N GLN A 118 30.44 -14.23 -3.22
CA GLN A 118 30.03 -15.40 -3.99
C GLN A 118 28.55 -15.65 -3.81
N ILE A 119 27.78 -15.13 -4.76
CA ILE A 119 26.33 -15.22 -4.81
C ILE A 119 25.98 -15.84 -6.17
N ARG A 120 25.11 -16.85 -6.17
CA ARG A 120 24.64 -17.48 -7.42
C ARG A 120 23.12 -17.48 -7.47
N GLN A 121 22.57 -17.16 -8.64
CA GLN A 121 21.16 -17.36 -8.93
C GLN A 121 20.94 -18.72 -9.58
N ILE A 122 20.03 -19.50 -9.03
CA ILE A 122 19.73 -20.87 -9.49
C ILE A 122 18.21 -21.05 -9.63
N LYS A 123 17.79 -21.86 -10.59
CA LYS A 123 16.40 -22.32 -10.69
C LYS A 123 16.33 -23.74 -10.16
N LEU A 124 15.45 -23.97 -9.19
CA LEU A 124 15.29 -25.30 -8.60
C LEU A 124 14.62 -26.24 -9.61
N GLU A 125 15.38 -27.18 -10.11
CA GLU A 125 14.96 -28.23 -11.04
C GLU A 125 15.18 -29.62 -10.44
N GLU A 126 14.30 -30.57 -10.74
CA GLU A 126 14.42 -31.95 -10.27
C GLU A 126 15.67 -32.63 -10.85
N GLY A 127 16.34 -33.46 -10.05
CA GLY A 127 17.56 -34.18 -10.44
C GLY A 127 18.81 -33.33 -10.61
N LYS A 128 18.73 -32.00 -10.47
CA LYS A 128 19.87 -31.08 -10.61
C LYS A 128 20.55 -30.79 -9.28
N GLU A 129 21.82 -30.41 -9.36
CA GLU A 129 22.66 -30.08 -8.21
C GLU A 129 23.67 -28.99 -8.54
N GLU A 130 24.04 -28.20 -7.52
CA GLU A 130 24.96 -27.07 -7.64
C GLU A 130 26.21 -27.32 -6.81
N GLY A 131 27.38 -27.17 -7.43
CA GLY A 131 28.67 -27.37 -6.78
C GLY A 131 29.31 -26.05 -6.34
N CYS A 132 29.84 -26.00 -5.13
CA CYS A 132 30.73 -24.93 -4.69
C CYS A 132 31.87 -25.46 -3.82
N ASN A 133 32.75 -24.57 -3.36
CA ASN A 133 33.91 -24.92 -2.54
C ASN A 133 33.55 -25.63 -1.22
N TYR A 134 32.28 -25.54 -0.78
CA TYR A 134 31.78 -26.19 0.43
C TYR A 134 31.07 -27.53 0.19
N GLY A 135 31.01 -28.00 -1.06
CA GLY A 135 30.43 -29.30 -1.44
C GLY A 135 29.36 -29.20 -2.53
N MET A 136 28.65 -30.31 -2.73
CA MET A 136 27.55 -30.43 -3.69
C MET A 136 26.20 -30.20 -3.00
N TYR A 137 25.32 -29.45 -3.65
CA TYR A 137 24.02 -29.05 -3.13
C TYR A 137 22.91 -29.48 -4.10
N PRO A 138 22.33 -30.68 -3.91
CA PRO A 138 21.18 -31.13 -4.69
C PRO A 138 20.00 -30.18 -4.52
N HIS A 139 19.28 -29.86 -5.59
CA HIS A 139 18.11 -28.99 -5.52
C HIS A 139 17.02 -29.52 -4.60
N SER A 140 16.90 -30.85 -4.49
CA SER A 140 16.00 -31.51 -3.53
C SER A 140 16.26 -31.12 -2.07
N TYR A 141 17.46 -30.62 -1.73
CA TYR A 141 17.79 -30.20 -0.36
C TYR A 141 17.29 -28.78 -0.03
N PHE A 142 16.95 -28.00 -1.06
CA PHE A 142 16.33 -26.68 -0.94
C PHE A 142 14.82 -26.82 -0.83
N VAL A 143 14.22 -27.67 -1.67
CA VAL A 143 12.76 -27.86 -1.74
C VAL A 143 12.19 -28.27 -0.39
N GLY A 144 11.05 -27.67 -0.02
CA GLY A 144 10.37 -27.92 1.26
C GLY A 144 10.92 -27.11 2.43
N LYS A 145 12.05 -26.41 2.27
CA LYS A 145 12.60 -25.52 3.31
C LYS A 145 12.17 -24.07 3.08
N PRO A 146 12.10 -23.27 4.16
CA PRO A 146 11.81 -21.85 4.01
C PRO A 146 12.97 -21.08 3.38
N PHE A 147 12.68 -20.04 2.60
CA PHE A 147 13.70 -19.07 2.20
C PHE A 147 14.41 -18.49 3.44
N GLY A 148 15.72 -18.33 3.35
CA GLY A 148 16.60 -17.99 4.48
C GLY A 148 17.19 -19.22 5.20
N ALA A 149 16.73 -20.44 4.88
CA ALA A 149 17.25 -21.65 5.52
C ALA A 149 18.70 -21.93 5.15
N LYS A 150 19.42 -22.54 6.11
CA LYS A 150 20.72 -23.16 5.88
C LYS A 150 20.53 -24.48 5.13
N ILE A 151 21.19 -24.58 3.99
CA ILE A 151 21.22 -25.79 3.17
C ILE A 151 22.60 -26.40 3.36
N HIS A 152 22.65 -27.61 3.87
CA HIS A 152 23.90 -28.34 4.08
C HIS A 152 24.27 -29.13 2.83
N SER A 153 25.56 -29.23 2.52
CA SER A 153 26.06 -30.02 1.40
C SER A 153 25.78 -31.52 1.55
N ARG A 154 25.80 -32.27 0.45
CA ARG A 154 25.86 -33.74 0.48
C ARG A 154 27.22 -34.19 1.06
N GLY A 155 27.24 -34.62 2.33
CA GLY A 155 28.44 -35.11 3.03
C GLY A 155 28.88 -34.22 4.20
N LYS A 156 30.14 -34.35 4.64
CA LYS A 156 30.76 -33.47 5.65
C LYS A 156 31.31 -32.20 4.98
N GLY A 157 30.43 -31.26 4.66
CA GLY A 157 30.80 -29.96 4.11
C GLY A 157 30.11 -28.80 4.83
N GLY A 158 30.23 -27.60 4.25
CA GLY A 158 29.66 -26.38 4.80
C GLY A 158 28.15 -26.26 4.61
N TYR A 159 27.66 -25.02 4.73
CA TYR A 159 26.29 -24.68 4.37
C TYR A 159 26.26 -23.45 3.48
N VAL A 160 25.17 -23.29 2.75
CA VAL A 160 24.80 -22.08 2.02
C VAL A 160 23.44 -21.60 2.52
N LEU A 161 23.07 -20.35 2.22
CA LEU A 161 21.71 -19.85 2.48
C LEU A 161 20.92 -19.86 1.18
N GLY A 162 19.71 -20.43 1.21
CA GLY A 162 18.75 -20.33 0.12
C GLY A 162 17.90 -19.06 0.27
N LEU A 163 18.37 -17.94 -0.28
CA LEU A 163 17.72 -16.64 -0.13
C LEU A 163 16.71 -16.37 -1.24
N ARG A 164 15.72 -15.53 -0.94
CA ARG A 164 14.76 -15.07 -1.93
C ARG A 164 15.47 -14.12 -2.90
N PRO A 165 15.22 -14.22 -4.22
CA PRO A 165 15.72 -13.24 -5.18
C PRO A 165 15.25 -11.83 -4.81
N THR A 166 16.21 -10.92 -4.75
CA THR A 166 15.98 -9.48 -4.64
C THR A 166 16.82 -8.79 -5.71
N PRO A 167 16.42 -7.61 -6.21
CA PRO A 167 17.16 -6.93 -7.28
C PRO A 167 18.64 -6.76 -6.98
N SER A 168 18.99 -6.36 -5.74
CA SER A 168 20.39 -6.20 -5.34
C SER A 168 21.16 -7.52 -5.38
N LEU A 169 20.61 -8.61 -4.83
CA LEU A 169 21.25 -9.92 -4.87
C LEU A 169 21.36 -10.49 -6.29
N LEU A 170 20.36 -10.22 -7.13
CA LEU A 170 20.34 -10.61 -8.53
C LEU A 170 21.47 -9.92 -9.29
N THR A 171 21.59 -8.59 -9.18
CA THR A 171 22.70 -7.80 -9.74
C THR A 171 24.06 -8.34 -9.29
N SER A 172 24.23 -8.64 -7.99
CA SER A 172 25.48 -9.20 -7.46
C SER A 172 25.78 -10.64 -7.90
N SER A 173 24.79 -11.37 -8.41
CA SER A 173 24.92 -12.76 -8.85
C SER A 173 25.21 -12.93 -10.34
N LEU A 174 25.17 -11.84 -11.11
CA LEU A 174 25.34 -11.87 -12.56
C LEU A 174 26.81 -12.14 -12.94
N PRO A 175 27.06 -12.94 -13.99
CA PRO A 175 28.39 -13.06 -14.56
C PRO A 175 28.78 -11.73 -15.23
N HIS A 176 29.85 -11.10 -14.75
CA HIS A 176 30.37 -9.83 -15.29
C HIS A 176 31.04 -10.03 -16.66
N LYS A 177 30.24 -10.17 -17.72
CA LYS A 177 30.74 -10.23 -19.12
C LYS A 177 30.87 -8.84 -19.76
N THR A 178 30.06 -7.89 -19.30
CA THR A 178 30.08 -6.48 -19.70
C THR A 178 30.06 -5.60 -18.45
N GLN A 179 30.33 -4.30 -18.62
CA GLN A 179 30.02 -3.32 -17.59
C GLN A 179 28.51 -3.38 -17.30
N ILE A 180 28.15 -3.47 -16.02
CA ILE A 180 26.75 -3.54 -15.59
C ILE A 180 26.33 -2.28 -14.84
N ILE A 181 25.03 -2.04 -14.81
CA ILE A 181 24.41 -1.03 -13.95
C ILE A 181 24.18 -1.66 -12.57
N TYR A 182 24.69 -1.00 -11.54
CA TYR A 182 24.60 -1.47 -10.15
C TYR A 182 23.32 -0.97 -9.46
N HIS A 183 22.98 -1.56 -8.32
CA HIS A 183 21.67 -1.39 -7.68
C HIS A 183 21.32 0.06 -7.33
N GLN A 184 22.28 0.93 -7.01
CA GLN A 184 22.03 2.34 -6.73
C GLN A 184 21.54 3.11 -7.97
N ASP A 185 22.14 2.83 -9.12
CA ASP A 185 21.75 3.43 -10.40
C ASP A 185 20.44 2.81 -10.87
N CYS A 186 20.28 1.48 -10.78
CA CYS A 186 19.02 0.79 -11.09
C CYS A 186 17.84 1.37 -10.28
N ALA A 187 18.01 1.56 -8.97
CA ALA A 187 16.97 2.12 -8.11
C ALA A 187 16.58 3.54 -8.54
N THR A 188 17.58 4.35 -8.88
CA THR A 188 17.37 5.73 -9.34
C THR A 188 16.67 5.77 -10.70
N ILE A 189 17.08 4.92 -11.64
CA ILE A 189 16.47 4.79 -12.97
C ILE A 189 15.00 4.41 -12.83
N ILE A 190 14.70 3.33 -12.10
CA ILE A 190 13.34 2.83 -11.89
C ILE A 190 12.45 3.91 -11.27
N PHE A 191 12.94 4.58 -10.24
CA PHE A 191 12.20 5.64 -9.55
C PHE A 191 11.95 6.85 -10.46
N LYS A 192 12.98 7.36 -11.12
CA LYS A 192 12.89 8.58 -11.95
C LYS A 192 12.07 8.37 -13.22
N LEU A 193 12.17 7.19 -13.83
CA LEU A 193 11.33 6.78 -14.97
C LEU A 193 9.89 6.43 -14.55
N ASN A 194 9.58 6.40 -13.25
CA ASN A 194 8.27 6.02 -12.71
C ASN A 194 7.81 4.65 -13.21
N ILE A 195 8.72 3.68 -13.21
CA ILE A 195 8.42 2.29 -13.57
C ILE A 195 7.63 1.67 -12.41
N VAL A 196 6.44 1.19 -12.71
CA VAL A 196 5.49 0.61 -11.74
C VAL A 196 4.91 -0.69 -12.29
N PRO A 197 4.22 -1.52 -11.47
CA PRO A 197 3.51 -2.68 -11.99
C PRO A 197 2.53 -2.26 -13.09
N GLY A 198 2.59 -2.90 -14.26
CA GLY A 198 1.78 -2.52 -15.42
C GLY A 198 2.51 -1.67 -16.46
N SER A 199 3.67 -1.11 -16.14
CA SER A 199 4.41 -0.28 -17.08
C SER A 199 4.88 -1.06 -18.32
N LYS A 200 4.83 -0.41 -19.48
CA LYS A 200 5.49 -0.85 -20.71
C LYS A 200 6.84 -0.15 -20.81
N VAL A 201 7.93 -0.90 -20.70
CA VAL A 201 9.29 -0.35 -20.61
C VAL A 201 10.12 -0.82 -21.79
N ILE A 202 10.86 0.11 -22.39
CA ILE A 202 11.86 -0.19 -23.41
C ILE A 202 13.24 0.04 -22.83
N GLU A 203 14.14 -0.91 -23.02
CA GLU A 203 15.55 -0.85 -22.65
C GLU A 203 16.38 -1.04 -23.92
N SER A 204 17.42 -0.23 -24.13
CA SER A 204 18.36 -0.44 -25.23
C SER A 204 19.79 -0.41 -24.74
N GLY A 205 20.45 -1.53 -25.01
CA GLY A 205 21.62 -2.01 -24.28
C GLY A 205 21.19 -3.11 -23.29
N THR A 206 20.79 -4.29 -23.78
CA THR A 206 20.41 -5.41 -22.87
C THR A 206 21.58 -5.80 -21.95
N GLY A 207 22.81 -5.76 -22.48
CA GLY A 207 24.01 -5.97 -21.68
C GLY A 207 24.03 -7.33 -20.97
N SER A 208 24.36 -7.33 -19.68
CA SER A 208 24.30 -8.56 -18.85
C SER A 208 22.94 -8.77 -18.16
N GLY A 209 21.94 -7.91 -18.39
CA GLY A 209 20.58 -8.05 -17.84
C GLY A 209 20.40 -7.57 -16.39
N SER A 210 21.33 -6.79 -15.82
CA SER A 210 21.22 -6.27 -14.44
C SER A 210 20.03 -5.33 -14.25
N LEU A 211 19.91 -4.33 -15.13
CA LEU A 211 18.79 -3.41 -15.10
C LEU A 211 17.50 -4.13 -15.53
N SER A 212 17.56 -4.97 -16.56
CA SER A 212 16.41 -5.79 -17.00
C SER A 212 15.78 -6.59 -15.84
N GLN A 213 16.57 -7.31 -15.05
CA GLN A 213 16.07 -8.04 -13.89
C GLN A 213 15.49 -7.12 -12.81
N SER A 214 16.09 -5.95 -12.60
CA SER A 214 15.59 -4.94 -11.67
C SER A 214 14.24 -4.38 -12.11
N ILE A 215 14.08 -4.08 -13.40
CA ILE A 215 12.81 -3.65 -14.01
C ILE A 215 11.76 -4.75 -13.87
N LEU A 216 12.08 -5.98 -14.28
CA LEU A 216 11.15 -7.12 -14.23
C LEU A 216 10.65 -7.41 -12.80
N SER A 217 11.50 -7.21 -11.79
CA SER A 217 11.09 -7.34 -10.39
C SER A 217 9.99 -6.36 -9.96
N VAL A 218 9.93 -5.19 -10.60
CA VAL A 218 8.92 -4.15 -10.36
C VAL A 218 7.68 -4.37 -11.22
N LEU A 219 7.86 -4.75 -12.49
CA LEU A 219 6.76 -5.01 -13.42
C LEU A 219 5.88 -6.19 -12.97
N GLN A 220 6.48 -7.17 -12.28
CA GLN A 220 5.83 -8.43 -11.89
C GLN A 220 5.19 -9.10 -13.11
N ASP A 221 3.93 -9.51 -13.02
CA ASP A 221 3.15 -10.14 -14.09
C ASP A 221 2.26 -9.16 -14.87
N LYS A 222 2.30 -7.86 -14.54
CA LYS A 222 1.35 -6.86 -15.06
C LYS A 222 1.92 -5.99 -16.18
N GLY A 223 3.22 -5.75 -16.16
CA GLY A 223 3.92 -4.94 -17.16
C GLY A 223 4.76 -5.79 -18.10
N HIS A 224 5.41 -5.15 -19.08
CA HIS A 224 6.25 -5.82 -20.07
C HIS A 224 7.54 -5.05 -20.34
N LEU A 225 8.65 -5.78 -20.49
CA LEU A 225 9.95 -5.23 -20.84
C LEU A 225 10.30 -5.61 -22.29
N TYR A 226 10.56 -4.62 -23.14
CA TYR A 226 11.13 -4.80 -24.46
C TYR A 226 12.59 -4.36 -24.42
N THR A 227 13.52 -5.32 -24.48
CA THR A 227 14.95 -5.01 -24.43
C THR A 227 15.60 -5.24 -25.79
N PHE A 228 16.36 -4.25 -26.25
CA PHE A 228 17.01 -4.23 -27.56
C PHE A 228 18.52 -4.42 -27.40
N GLU A 229 19.09 -5.26 -28.25
CA GLU A 229 20.53 -5.55 -28.30
C GLU A 229 20.98 -5.68 -29.75
N PHE A 230 22.10 -5.02 -30.08
CA PHE A 230 22.61 -4.98 -31.45
C PHE A 230 23.45 -6.21 -31.79
N ASN A 231 23.99 -6.89 -30.77
CA ASN A 231 24.82 -8.07 -30.95
C ASN A 231 23.98 -9.35 -30.88
N GLU A 232 23.89 -10.07 -32.00
CA GLU A 232 23.08 -11.29 -32.11
C GLU A 232 23.43 -12.38 -31.09
N GLU A 233 24.72 -12.60 -30.80
CA GLU A 233 25.15 -13.58 -29.79
C GLU A 233 24.60 -13.22 -28.40
N ARG A 234 24.66 -11.94 -28.03
CA ARG A 234 24.10 -11.44 -26.76
C ARG A 234 22.59 -11.54 -26.72
N VAL A 235 21.89 -11.35 -27.84
CA VAL A 235 20.45 -11.58 -27.93
C VAL A 235 20.12 -13.03 -27.60
N GLN A 236 20.80 -14.00 -28.23
CA GLN A 236 20.54 -15.42 -27.96
C GLN A 236 20.85 -15.79 -26.51
N ASN A 237 21.97 -15.31 -25.98
CA ASN A 237 22.34 -15.48 -24.58
C ASN A 237 21.28 -14.87 -23.63
N GLY A 238 20.77 -13.68 -23.94
CA GLY A 238 19.73 -12.99 -23.18
C GLY A 238 18.41 -13.75 -23.18
N LYS A 239 17.96 -14.24 -24.35
CA LYS A 239 16.75 -15.07 -24.47
C LYS A 239 16.83 -16.31 -23.60
N GLN A 240 17.92 -17.08 -23.76
CA GLN A 240 18.15 -18.29 -22.96
C GLN A 240 18.23 -17.96 -21.46
N PHE A 241 18.84 -16.83 -21.10
CA PHE A 241 18.94 -16.40 -19.71
C PHE A 241 17.58 -16.11 -19.09
N PHE A 242 16.76 -15.27 -19.71
CA PHE A 242 15.44 -14.92 -19.17
C PHE A 242 14.46 -16.11 -19.19
N GLU A 243 14.52 -16.95 -20.23
CA GLU A 243 13.75 -18.19 -20.32
C GLU A 243 14.14 -19.17 -19.21
N LYS A 244 15.45 -19.39 -19.02
CA LYS A 244 15.97 -20.24 -17.95
C LYS A 244 15.45 -19.77 -16.60
N ILE A 245 15.50 -18.46 -16.33
CA ILE A 245 15.01 -17.88 -15.06
C ILE A 245 13.48 -17.93 -14.94
N GLY A 246 12.76 -17.97 -16.06
CA GLY A 246 11.31 -18.08 -16.10
C GLY A 246 10.58 -16.74 -16.17
N TYR A 247 11.26 -15.66 -16.58
CA TYR A 247 10.58 -14.41 -16.92
C TYR A 247 9.80 -14.59 -18.22
N LYS A 248 8.52 -14.21 -18.20
CA LYS A 248 7.60 -14.36 -19.34
C LYS A 248 7.24 -13.04 -20.01
N ASN A 249 7.42 -11.94 -19.29
CA ASN A 249 7.05 -10.59 -19.72
C ASN A 249 8.27 -9.79 -20.17
N VAL A 250 9.17 -10.44 -20.92
CA VAL A 250 10.36 -9.85 -21.51
C VAL A 250 10.55 -10.34 -22.93
N ASP A 251 10.76 -9.43 -23.86
CA ASP A 251 11.19 -9.74 -25.22
C ASP A 251 12.61 -9.18 -25.43
N VAL A 252 13.54 -10.07 -25.78
CA VAL A 252 14.91 -9.69 -26.19
C VAL A 252 14.96 -9.62 -27.70
N ILE A 253 15.19 -8.43 -28.23
CA ILE A 253 15.03 -8.13 -29.65
C ILE A 253 16.37 -7.73 -30.26
N HIS A 254 16.73 -8.38 -31.37
CA HIS A 254 17.95 -8.05 -32.10
C HIS A 254 17.71 -6.79 -32.95
N ARG A 255 18.29 -5.66 -32.55
CA ARG A 255 18.21 -4.42 -33.32
C ARG A 255 19.27 -3.41 -32.98
N ASP A 256 19.69 -2.66 -34.00
CA ASP A 256 20.36 -1.38 -33.81
C ASP A 256 19.32 -0.28 -33.52
N ALA A 257 19.16 0.06 -32.25
CA ALA A 257 18.29 1.15 -31.82
C ALA A 257 18.69 2.53 -32.36
N ILE A 258 19.96 2.75 -32.73
CA ILE A 258 20.43 4.03 -33.27
C ILE A 258 19.99 4.18 -34.73
N GLY A 259 20.28 3.17 -35.55
CA GLY A 259 19.96 3.17 -36.97
C GLY A 259 18.47 2.95 -37.25
N GLU A 260 17.87 1.97 -36.57
CA GLU A 260 16.58 1.38 -36.95
C GLU A 260 15.44 1.74 -36.00
N GLY A 261 15.75 2.24 -34.80
CA GLY A 261 14.74 2.61 -33.79
C GLY A 261 14.10 1.40 -33.09
N PHE A 262 12.86 1.57 -32.60
CA PHE A 262 12.19 0.57 -31.75
C PHE A 262 10.91 -0.01 -32.36
N LEU A 263 10.33 0.65 -33.36
CA LEU A 263 9.09 0.22 -34.01
C LEU A 263 9.24 -1.17 -34.63
N ASN A 264 8.15 -1.93 -34.63
CA ASN A 264 8.10 -3.25 -35.23
C ASN A 264 8.27 -3.22 -36.74
N LYS A 265 9.12 -4.13 -37.23
CA LYS A 265 9.30 -4.41 -38.65
C LYS A 265 8.35 -5.51 -39.09
N GLU A 266 8.17 -5.61 -40.41
CA GLU A 266 7.38 -6.69 -41.00
C GLU A 266 7.89 -8.07 -40.56
N GLY A 267 6.99 -8.90 -40.03
CA GLY A 267 7.32 -10.22 -39.48
C GLY A 267 7.67 -10.24 -37.99
N GLU A 268 7.82 -9.08 -37.34
CA GLU A 268 8.02 -8.99 -35.89
C GLU A 268 6.68 -8.83 -35.14
N ASN A 269 6.52 -9.56 -34.04
CA ASN A 269 5.29 -9.55 -33.24
C ASN A 269 5.55 -9.08 -31.80
N TYR A 270 5.63 -7.76 -31.62
CA TYR A 270 5.63 -7.10 -30.32
C TYR A 270 5.07 -5.68 -30.48
N ASP A 271 4.58 -5.09 -29.37
CA ASP A 271 3.97 -3.76 -29.37
C ASP A 271 4.68 -2.83 -28.39
N VAL A 272 5.52 -1.95 -28.93
CA VAL A 272 6.25 -0.91 -28.17
C VAL A 272 5.52 0.44 -28.13
N LEU A 273 4.41 0.61 -28.83
CA LEU A 273 3.71 1.90 -28.87
C LEU A 273 3.11 2.22 -27.50
N ASN A 274 3.01 3.52 -27.22
CA ASN A 274 2.53 4.05 -25.94
C ASN A 274 3.33 3.54 -24.73
N SER A 275 4.63 3.33 -24.88
CA SER A 275 5.51 2.93 -23.78
C SER A 275 5.59 4.01 -22.70
N ASP A 276 5.63 3.60 -21.44
CA ASP A 276 5.74 4.49 -20.28
C ASP A 276 7.15 5.04 -20.11
N ALA A 277 8.15 4.21 -20.40
CA ALA A 277 9.55 4.52 -20.13
C ALA A 277 10.48 3.96 -21.22
N VAL A 278 11.51 4.72 -21.56
CA VAL A 278 12.63 4.29 -22.41
C VAL A 278 13.94 4.52 -21.66
N PHE A 279 14.78 3.49 -21.58
CA PHE A 279 16.14 3.58 -21.04
C PHE A 279 17.18 3.28 -22.13
N LEU A 280 18.19 4.14 -22.25
CA LEU A 280 19.23 4.07 -23.28
C LEU A 280 20.62 3.98 -22.62
N ASP A 281 21.24 2.80 -22.70
CA ASP A 281 22.66 2.57 -22.42
C ASP A 281 23.38 2.21 -23.73
N LEU A 282 23.71 3.27 -24.48
CA LEU A 282 24.23 3.21 -25.83
C LEU A 282 25.45 4.12 -25.97
N PRO A 283 26.39 3.84 -26.91
CA PRO A 283 27.55 4.70 -27.13
C PRO A 283 27.18 6.10 -27.67
N ALA A 284 26.05 6.22 -28.36
CA ALA A 284 25.53 7.49 -28.89
C ALA A 284 24.01 7.62 -28.66
N PRO A 285 23.56 7.79 -27.40
CA PRO A 285 22.13 7.77 -27.05
C PRO A 285 21.36 8.88 -27.76
N TRP A 286 21.96 10.08 -27.90
CA TRP A 286 21.37 11.22 -28.65
C TRP A 286 20.90 10.87 -30.07
N LYS A 287 21.44 9.85 -30.73
CA LYS A 287 20.93 9.43 -32.05
C LYS A 287 19.66 8.59 -31.96
N ALA A 288 19.41 7.95 -30.82
CA ALA A 288 18.25 7.09 -30.57
C ALA A 288 17.07 7.82 -29.89
N ILE A 289 17.28 9.02 -29.34
CA ILE A 289 16.23 9.79 -28.63
C ILE A 289 15.03 10.10 -29.54
N LYS A 290 15.28 10.38 -30.83
CA LYS A 290 14.20 10.56 -31.81
C LYS A 290 13.28 9.33 -31.91
N HIS A 291 13.86 8.13 -31.86
CA HIS A 291 13.11 6.88 -31.92
C HIS A 291 12.40 6.58 -30.60
N ALA A 292 12.98 7.01 -29.46
CA ALA A 292 12.30 6.96 -28.17
C ALA A 292 11.02 7.81 -28.17
N LYS A 293 11.06 9.00 -28.79
CA LYS A 293 9.88 9.86 -28.96
C LYS A 293 8.76 9.20 -29.77
N ASP A 294 9.09 8.38 -30.76
CA ASP A 294 8.10 7.73 -31.64
C ASP A 294 7.29 6.63 -30.92
N VAL A 295 7.82 6.08 -29.83
CA VAL A 295 7.20 4.96 -29.09
C VAL A 295 6.65 5.34 -27.72
N LEU A 296 7.13 6.44 -27.13
CA LEU A 296 6.66 6.92 -25.83
C LEU A 296 5.23 7.47 -25.93
N ARG A 297 4.41 7.20 -24.91
CA ARG A 297 3.14 7.91 -24.73
C ARG A 297 3.40 9.35 -24.27
N LYS A 298 2.37 10.21 -24.35
CA LYS A 298 2.36 11.50 -23.66
C LYS A 298 2.54 11.31 -22.15
N GLY A 299 3.38 12.13 -21.54
CA GLY A 299 3.84 11.99 -20.16
C GLY A 299 4.80 10.81 -19.92
N GLY A 300 5.22 10.10 -20.97
CA GLY A 300 6.24 9.05 -20.88
C GLY A 300 7.63 9.63 -20.65
N LYS A 301 8.55 8.84 -20.11
CA LYS A 301 9.87 9.31 -19.67
C LYS A 301 11.02 8.60 -20.39
N VAL A 302 12.13 9.31 -20.56
CA VAL A 302 13.36 8.75 -21.13
C VAL A 302 14.54 8.99 -20.20
N ALA A 303 15.46 8.03 -20.16
CA ALA A 303 16.72 8.14 -19.44
C ALA A 303 17.89 7.69 -20.32
N CYS A 304 18.94 8.50 -20.36
CA CYS A 304 20.20 8.16 -21.03
C CYS A 304 21.29 7.95 -19.98
N TYR A 305 22.01 6.83 -20.07
CA TYR A 305 23.16 6.50 -19.23
C TYR A 305 24.44 6.76 -20.03
N SER A 306 25.35 7.59 -19.54
CA SER A 306 26.53 8.01 -20.31
C SER A 306 27.75 8.28 -19.41
N PRO A 307 28.89 7.62 -19.63
CA PRO A 307 30.10 7.80 -18.81
C PRO A 307 30.82 9.14 -19.05
N CYS A 308 30.64 9.76 -20.22
CA CYS A 308 31.33 11.01 -20.55
C CYS A 308 30.37 12.20 -20.52
N ILE A 309 30.83 13.34 -20.02
CA ILE A 309 30.00 14.55 -19.90
C ILE A 309 29.61 15.13 -21.27
N GLU A 310 30.46 14.96 -22.29
CA GLU A 310 30.21 15.38 -23.67
C GLU A 310 29.06 14.59 -24.32
N GLN A 311 28.87 13.32 -23.91
CA GLN A 311 27.71 12.54 -24.33
C GLN A 311 26.44 13.10 -23.70
N CYS A 312 26.51 13.56 -22.43
CA CYS A 312 25.38 14.18 -21.75
C CYS A 312 24.96 15.49 -22.40
N GLN A 313 25.93 16.34 -22.78
CA GLN A 313 25.66 17.58 -23.51
C GLN A 313 24.85 17.30 -24.78
N ARG A 314 25.28 16.32 -25.59
CA ARG A 314 24.56 15.93 -26.81
C ARG A 314 23.17 15.36 -26.54
N ASN A 315 23.01 14.60 -25.45
CA ASN A 315 21.70 14.08 -25.04
C ASN A 315 20.75 15.24 -24.70
N VAL A 316 21.21 16.20 -23.89
CA VAL A 316 20.41 17.37 -23.48
C VAL A 316 20.01 18.22 -24.68
N ASP A 317 20.96 18.52 -25.57
CA ASP A 317 20.71 19.29 -26.80
C ASP A 317 19.62 18.63 -27.67
N GLU A 318 19.73 17.32 -27.86
CA GLU A 318 18.75 16.56 -28.65
C GLU A 318 17.37 16.48 -27.97
N LEU A 319 17.34 16.27 -26.65
CA LEU A 319 16.09 16.24 -25.88
C LEU A 319 15.33 17.57 -26.01
N TRP A 320 16.02 18.70 -25.83
CA TRP A 320 15.43 20.02 -26.04
C TRP A 320 15.00 20.24 -27.47
N ARG A 321 15.83 19.86 -28.46
CA ARG A 321 15.49 19.97 -29.89
C ARG A 321 14.22 19.20 -30.24
N LEU A 322 13.99 18.06 -29.61
CA LEU A 322 12.82 17.20 -29.81
C LEU A 322 11.61 17.59 -28.96
N GLY A 323 11.72 18.61 -28.10
CA GLY A 323 10.63 19.14 -27.29
C GLY A 323 10.34 18.35 -26.02
N PHE A 324 11.30 17.58 -25.51
CA PHE A 324 11.20 17.01 -24.18
C PHE A 324 11.30 18.11 -23.11
N ILE A 325 10.63 17.89 -21.99
CA ILE A 325 10.60 18.80 -20.83
C ILE A 325 11.19 18.11 -19.60
N ASP A 326 11.41 18.88 -18.53
CA ASP A 326 12.03 18.40 -17.28
C ASP A 326 13.40 17.72 -17.50
N VAL A 327 14.20 18.26 -18.43
CA VAL A 327 15.52 17.72 -18.76
C VAL A 327 16.50 18.02 -17.64
N HIS A 328 17.05 16.99 -17.01
CA HIS A 328 18.05 17.14 -15.95
C HIS A 328 19.02 15.96 -15.93
N THR A 329 20.28 16.24 -15.58
CA THR A 329 21.34 15.25 -15.45
C THR A 329 21.77 15.11 -14.00
N ILE A 330 21.93 13.87 -13.53
CA ILE A 330 22.39 13.55 -12.17
C ILE A 330 23.50 12.50 -12.21
N GLU A 331 24.24 12.38 -11.12
CA GLU A 331 25.15 11.28 -10.81
C GLU A 331 24.78 10.73 -9.44
N VAL A 332 24.87 9.40 -9.26
CA VAL A 332 24.59 8.74 -7.98
C VAL A 332 25.86 8.11 -7.44
N VAL A 333 26.34 8.61 -6.29
CA VAL A 333 27.55 8.10 -5.64
C VAL A 333 27.19 7.33 -4.38
N GLN A 334 27.44 6.02 -4.37
CA GLN A 334 27.28 5.19 -3.18
C GLN A 334 28.55 5.21 -2.33
N ARG A 335 28.38 5.36 -1.01
CA ARG A 335 29.44 5.19 -0.01
C ARG A 335 29.09 4.08 0.95
N VAL A 336 29.98 3.09 1.09
CA VAL A 336 29.82 1.98 2.04
C VAL A 336 30.72 2.25 3.23
N HIS A 337 30.12 2.20 4.41
CA HIS A 337 30.83 2.40 5.66
C HIS A 337 30.90 1.10 6.45
N GLU A 338 32.07 0.78 6.98
CA GLU A 338 32.28 -0.38 7.83
C GLU A 338 32.63 0.05 9.25
N ARG A 339 32.21 -0.77 10.21
CA ARG A 339 32.61 -0.60 11.61
C ARG A 339 34.05 -1.08 11.75
N GLN A 340 34.92 -0.17 12.15
CA GLN A 340 36.32 -0.48 12.42
C GLN A 340 36.62 -0.35 13.91
N PHE A 341 37.43 -1.28 14.39
CA PHE A 341 38.04 -1.25 15.71
C PHE A 341 39.47 -0.80 15.54
N GLN A 342 39.83 0.32 16.16
CA GLN A 342 41.20 0.80 16.14
C GLN A 342 41.70 0.97 17.56
N GLU A 343 42.81 0.32 17.84
CA GLU A 343 43.59 0.62 19.02
C GLU A 343 44.49 1.81 18.72
N PHE A 344 44.35 2.86 19.54
CA PHE A 344 45.25 4.01 19.51
C PHE A 344 46.36 3.76 20.52
N LYS A 345 47.59 3.55 20.03
CA LYS A 345 48.77 3.58 20.89
C LYS A 345 49.03 5.02 21.33
N LYS A 346 49.42 5.20 22.58
CA LYS A 346 49.93 6.50 23.04
C LYS A 346 51.19 6.83 22.25
N ALA A 347 51.29 8.07 21.77
CA ALA A 347 52.40 8.53 20.94
C ALA A 347 53.76 8.49 21.66
N PHE A 348 53.75 8.38 23.00
CA PHE A 348 54.95 8.27 23.83
C PHE A 348 54.75 7.14 24.84
N GLU A 349 55.62 6.14 24.81
CA GLU A 349 55.95 5.40 26.03
C GLU A 349 56.71 6.38 26.91
N VAL A 350 56.06 6.88 27.96
CA VAL A 350 56.79 7.60 29.01
C VAL A 350 57.61 6.52 29.71
N ASN A 351 58.86 6.33 29.30
CA ASN A 351 59.84 5.72 30.19
C ASN A 351 59.79 6.57 31.46
N GLU A 352 59.40 5.96 32.57
CA GLU A 352 59.46 6.59 33.87
C GLU A 352 60.93 6.97 34.14
N ILE A 353 61.33 8.16 33.69
CA ILE A 353 62.51 8.80 34.24
C ILE A 353 62.14 9.00 35.69
N ASN A 354 62.82 8.26 36.56
CA ASN A 354 62.69 8.29 38.00
C ASN A 354 63.19 9.65 38.52
N VAL A 355 62.45 10.71 38.20
CA VAL A 355 62.65 12.02 38.79
C VAL A 355 62.01 11.91 40.16
N LYS A 356 62.86 11.85 41.21
CA LYS A 356 62.45 12.10 42.59
C LYS A 356 61.89 13.52 42.68
N ARG A 357 60.64 13.73 42.22
CA ARG A 357 59.86 14.92 42.53
C ARG A 357 59.37 14.76 43.95
N LYS A 358 59.72 15.73 44.79
CA LYS A 358 59.19 15.86 46.16
C LYS A 358 57.67 15.70 46.11
N ARG A 359 57.15 14.78 46.92
CA ARG A 359 55.73 14.66 47.26
C ARG A 359 55.30 15.97 47.93
N GLU A 360 54.54 16.80 47.23
CA GLU A 360 53.59 17.71 47.85
C GLU A 360 52.27 17.62 47.05
N GLU A 361 51.32 16.92 47.68
CA GLU A 361 49.86 16.99 47.59
C GLU A 361 49.23 17.45 46.26
N PHE A 362 48.94 16.51 45.36
CA PHE A 362 47.68 16.52 44.61
C PHE A 362 47.13 15.10 44.50
N MET A 363 45.83 14.99 44.78
CA MET A 363 45.03 13.79 45.04
C MET A 363 45.14 12.68 43.99
N ASP A 364 44.97 11.46 44.50
CA ASP A 364 44.68 10.22 43.78
C ASP A 364 43.74 10.41 42.58
N ILE A 365 44.22 10.06 41.39
CA ILE A 365 43.40 9.40 40.37
C ILE A 365 44.19 8.20 39.88
N SER A 366 43.97 7.09 40.58
CA SER A 366 44.12 5.69 40.18
C SER A 366 44.80 5.40 38.84
N ASP A 367 45.87 4.61 38.94
CA ASP A 367 46.41 3.70 37.94
C ASP A 367 45.32 2.83 37.27
N ASN A 368 44.69 3.36 36.22
CA ASN A 368 43.89 2.56 35.29
C ASN A 368 43.89 3.23 33.92
N MET A 369 45.03 3.17 33.21
CA MET A 369 45.05 3.42 31.77
C MET A 369 44.35 2.27 31.04
N GLN A 370 43.01 2.29 31.06
CA GLN A 370 42.22 1.45 30.17
C GLN A 370 42.53 1.86 28.73
N PHE A 371 43.03 0.91 27.94
CA PHE A 371 42.94 0.97 26.48
C PHE A 371 41.46 1.10 26.12
N GLN A 372 41.00 2.32 25.80
CA GLN A 372 39.67 2.48 25.25
C GLN A 372 39.69 2.01 23.80
N ASN A 373 39.21 0.79 23.56
CA ASN A 373 38.81 0.37 22.22
C ASN A 373 37.77 1.37 21.71
N LYS A 374 38.20 2.28 20.83
CA LYS A 374 37.29 3.22 20.18
C LYS A 374 36.78 2.57 18.90
N GLN A 375 35.46 2.48 18.83
CA GLN A 375 34.76 2.04 17.62
C GLN A 375 34.46 3.27 16.80
N PHE A 376 34.77 3.23 15.51
CA PHE A 376 34.33 4.25 14.58
C PHE A 376 33.80 3.62 13.30
N VAL A 377 33.03 4.43 12.59
CA VAL A 377 32.50 4.11 11.27
C VAL A 377 33.41 4.81 10.27
N SER A 378 34.11 4.05 9.45
CA SER A 378 34.96 4.59 8.38
C SER A 378 34.44 4.17 7.02
N SER A 379 34.73 4.98 6.01
CA SER A 379 34.52 4.59 4.61
C SER A 379 35.80 3.92 4.10
N PHE A 380 35.66 2.85 3.31
CA PHE A 380 36.79 2.32 2.54
C PHE A 380 36.86 3.05 1.19
N GLY A 381 38.07 3.34 0.70
CA GLY A 381 38.32 4.00 -0.58
C GLY A 381 38.57 5.51 -0.47
N LEU A 382 39.81 5.93 -0.77
CA LEU A 382 40.18 7.34 -0.91
C LEU A 382 39.66 7.96 -2.22
N SER A 383 39.29 7.13 -3.20
CA SER A 383 38.70 7.53 -4.49
C SER A 383 37.48 6.68 -4.79
N TYR A 384 36.44 7.32 -5.31
CA TYR A 384 35.22 6.65 -5.79
C TYR A 384 35.27 6.64 -7.31
N GLY A 385 34.98 5.48 -7.91
CA GLY A 385 34.85 5.38 -9.35
C GLY A 385 33.60 6.10 -9.82
N HIS A 386 33.73 6.91 -10.87
CA HIS A 386 32.59 7.39 -11.65
C HIS A 386 32.01 6.21 -12.44
N THR A 387 30.70 5.97 -12.30
CA THR A 387 30.00 4.97 -13.12
C THR A 387 29.52 5.60 -14.41
N ALA A 388 28.53 6.49 -14.31
CA ALA A 388 28.03 7.31 -15.40
C ALA A 388 27.17 8.46 -14.88
N TYR A 389 26.86 9.38 -15.77
CA TYR A 389 25.78 10.34 -15.61
C TYR A 389 24.47 9.75 -16.13
N LEU A 390 23.37 10.16 -15.49
CA LEU A 390 21.99 9.83 -15.86
C LEU A 390 21.25 11.09 -16.28
N THR A 391 20.89 11.19 -17.55
CA THR A 391 20.08 12.30 -18.07
C THR A 391 18.64 11.85 -18.24
N PHE A 392 17.71 12.51 -17.53
CA PHE A 392 16.28 12.22 -17.58
C PHE A 392 15.51 13.31 -18.31
N ALA A 393 14.39 12.94 -18.91
CA ALA A 393 13.42 13.88 -19.47
C ALA A 393 12.03 13.25 -19.62
N MET A 394 11.02 14.08 -19.87
CA MET A 394 9.63 13.68 -20.09
C MET A 394 9.10 14.19 -21.43
N LEU A 395 8.36 13.35 -22.15
CA LEU A 395 7.63 13.74 -23.35
C LEU A 395 6.29 14.39 -22.93
N PRO A 396 6.01 15.66 -23.29
CA PRO A 396 4.81 16.37 -22.84
C PRO A 396 3.48 15.80 -23.38
#